data_AF-A0A0H3A2C2-F1
#
_entry.id   AF-A0A0H3A2C2-F1
#
_cell.length_a   1.000
_cell.length_b   1.000
_cell.length_c   1.000
_cell.angle_alpha   90.00
_cell.angle_beta   90.00
_cell.angle_gamma   90.00
#
_symmetry.space_group_name_H-M   'P 1'
#
loop_
_entity.id
_entity.type
_entity.pdbx_description
1 polymer ?
#
loop_
_entity_poly.entity_id
_entity_poly.type
_entity_poly.pdbx_seq_one_letter_code
_entity_poly.pdbx_strand_id
1 'polypeptide(L)'
;MPDSDARLASDLSLAVMRLARQLRFRNPSSPVSLSQLSALAMLANEGPMTPGALAVRERVRPPSMTRVIASLAEMGLVDRTPHPVDGRQVLVSVSEAGAELVKANRRARQEWLAKRLVHAGRRRARNPAPRGRSDAGPGRRRPVNTDALDVRDVDDPDDPRLDDFRDLNSVDRRPDLPSGKGLVIAEGVLVVQRMLASRFRPHALLGTERRLAELRDDLAGVPVPYYRTSADVMARVVGFHLNRGVLAAARRVPEPGVAELLAGSRTVAVLEGVNDHENLGAIFRNAAGLGVDAVIFGSGCADPLYRRAVRVSMGHALLVPYARATDWPAELKTLKEKGFRLLAMTPQGSACGLAEAMTAARGDRVAVLVGAEGPGLTPAALRLSDVRVRIPMSRGTDSLNVATAAALAFYERSRPVGGHRAAAGGGDGQSG
;
A
#
# COMPACT_ATOMS: atom_id res chain seq x y z
N MET A 1 -2.71 -24.13 8.95
CA MET A 1 -2.64 -23.90 7.50
C MET A 1 -1.31 -24.43 6.96
N PRO A 2 -1.29 -25.21 5.89
CA PRO A 2 -0.03 -25.56 5.21
C PRO A 2 0.67 -24.30 4.70
N ASP A 3 2.00 -24.27 4.70
CA ASP A 3 2.82 -23.12 4.29
C ASP A 3 2.55 -22.64 2.85
N SER A 4 1.99 -23.52 2.00
CA SER A 4 1.53 -23.19 0.65
C SER A 4 0.40 -22.17 0.64
N ASP A 5 -0.53 -22.27 1.58
CA ASP A 5 -1.80 -21.54 1.54
C ASP A 5 -1.62 -20.10 1.99
N ALA A 6 -0.69 -19.88 2.91
CA ALA A 6 -0.36 -18.54 3.37
C ALA A 6 0.64 -17.82 2.45
N ARG A 7 1.45 -18.55 1.68
CA ARG A 7 2.15 -17.97 0.51
C ARG A 7 1.15 -17.57 -0.57
N LEU A 8 0.18 -18.44 -0.89
CA LEU A 8 -0.88 -18.16 -1.85
C LEU A 8 -1.71 -16.95 -1.42
N ALA A 9 -2.06 -16.82 -0.14
CA ALA A 9 -2.79 -15.66 0.39
C ALA A 9 -2.00 -14.35 0.26
N SER A 10 -0.69 -14.39 0.52
CA SER A 10 0.19 -13.22 0.35
C SER A 10 0.33 -12.84 -1.13
N ASP A 11 0.55 -13.82 -2.00
CA ASP A 11 0.64 -13.61 -3.46
C ASP A 11 -0.68 -13.08 -4.03
N LEU A 12 -1.81 -13.62 -3.58
CA LEU A 12 -3.14 -13.19 -3.98
C LEU A 12 -3.43 -11.76 -3.48
N SER A 13 -3.12 -11.44 -2.22
CA SER A 13 -3.28 -10.09 -1.67
C SER A 13 -2.47 -9.06 -2.46
N LEU A 14 -1.20 -9.39 -2.74
CA LEU A 14 -0.31 -8.55 -3.55
C LEU A 14 -0.85 -8.39 -4.98
N ALA A 15 -1.35 -9.47 -5.59
CA ALA A 15 -1.95 -9.44 -6.91
C ALA A 15 -3.24 -8.61 -6.93
N VAL A 16 -4.11 -8.73 -5.93
CA VAL A 16 -5.35 -7.97 -5.77
C VAL A 16 -5.04 -6.49 -5.56
N MET A 17 -4.04 -6.14 -4.74
CA MET A 17 -3.62 -4.75 -4.57
C MET A 17 -3.04 -4.16 -5.85
N ARG A 18 -2.17 -4.89 -6.56
CA ARG A 18 -1.61 -4.46 -7.85
C ARG A 18 -2.69 -4.29 -8.91
N LEU A 19 -3.67 -5.19 -8.94
CA LEU A 19 -4.84 -5.12 -9.79
C LEU A 19 -5.70 -3.90 -9.44
N ALA A 20 -6.10 -3.74 -8.18
CA ALA A 20 -6.90 -2.60 -7.71
C ALA A 20 -6.19 -1.26 -7.99
N ARG A 21 -4.86 -1.22 -7.90
CA ARG A 21 -4.02 -0.08 -8.25
C ARG A 21 -4.06 0.20 -9.76
N GLN A 22 -3.85 -0.81 -10.60
CA GLN A 22 -3.91 -0.67 -12.06
C GLN A 22 -5.30 -0.24 -12.56
N LEU A 23 -6.36 -0.64 -11.84
CA LEU A 23 -7.73 -0.20 -12.13
C LEU A 23 -7.98 1.26 -11.74
N ARG A 24 -7.38 1.77 -10.65
CA ARG A 24 -7.48 3.21 -10.27
C ARG A 24 -6.86 4.15 -11.28
N PHE A 25 -5.63 3.86 -11.71
CA PHE A 25 -4.87 4.76 -12.58
C PHE A 25 -5.37 4.82 -14.03
N ARG A 26 -6.23 3.88 -14.43
CA ARG A 26 -6.71 3.77 -15.82
C ARG A 26 -8.10 4.29 -16.06
N ASN A 27 -8.79 4.73 -15.01
CA ASN A 27 -10.05 5.43 -15.14
C ASN A 27 -9.96 6.90 -14.63
N PRO A 28 -8.97 7.70 -15.08
CA PRO A 28 -8.85 9.10 -14.67
C PRO A 28 -10.04 9.96 -15.15
N SER A 29 -10.83 9.45 -16.10
CA SER A 29 -12.06 10.06 -16.62
C SER A 29 -13.34 9.44 -16.04
N SER A 30 -13.24 8.53 -15.07
CA SER A 30 -14.43 7.97 -14.40
C SER A 30 -15.13 9.09 -13.63
N PRO A 31 -16.42 9.36 -13.87
CA PRO A 31 -17.16 10.36 -13.11
C PRO A 31 -17.38 9.94 -11.65
N VAL A 32 -17.07 8.67 -11.31
CA VAL A 32 -17.24 8.09 -9.98
C VAL A 32 -15.93 7.57 -9.38
N SER A 33 -15.77 7.76 -8.07
CA SER A 33 -14.71 7.15 -7.26
C SER A 33 -14.87 5.63 -7.14
N LEU A 34 -13.82 4.94 -6.67
CA LEU A 34 -13.89 3.49 -6.46
C LEU A 34 -14.97 3.05 -5.46
N SER A 35 -15.16 3.81 -4.37
CA SER A 35 -16.17 3.48 -3.37
C SER A 35 -17.59 3.65 -3.92
N GLN A 36 -17.80 4.69 -4.74
CA GLN A 36 -19.06 4.90 -5.47
C GLN A 36 -19.30 3.79 -6.51
N LEU A 37 -18.28 3.41 -7.26
CA LEU A 37 -18.36 2.32 -8.24
C LEU A 37 -18.63 0.96 -7.58
N SER A 38 -18.06 0.71 -6.40
CA SER A 38 -18.31 -0.50 -5.60
C SER A 38 -19.77 -0.57 -5.16
N ALA A 39 -20.27 0.49 -4.52
CA ALA A 39 -21.67 0.60 -4.11
C ALA A 39 -22.66 0.48 -5.29
N LEU A 40 -22.37 1.14 -6.44
CA LEU A 40 -23.15 0.99 -7.67
C LEU A 40 -23.16 -0.45 -8.19
N ALA A 41 -22.00 -1.09 -8.23
CA ALA A 41 -21.90 -2.48 -8.68
C ALA A 41 -22.64 -3.43 -7.74
N MET A 42 -22.64 -3.17 -6.43
CA MET A 42 -23.41 -3.92 -5.45
C MET A 42 -24.91 -3.82 -5.74
N LEU A 43 -25.44 -2.60 -5.85
CA LEU A 43 -26.84 -2.34 -6.18
C LEU A 43 -27.25 -2.98 -7.52
N ALA A 44 -26.36 -2.95 -8.53
CA ALA A 44 -26.62 -3.54 -9.83
C ALA A 44 -26.62 -5.09 -9.83
N ASN A 45 -25.86 -5.72 -8.94
CA ASN A 45 -25.77 -7.19 -8.88
C ASN A 45 -26.75 -7.82 -7.89
N GLU A 46 -27.05 -7.13 -6.79
CA GLU A 46 -27.84 -7.68 -5.68
C GLU A 46 -29.22 -7.04 -5.54
N GLY A 47 -29.49 -5.99 -6.31
CA GLY A 47 -30.77 -5.31 -6.34
C GLY A 47 -30.93 -4.19 -5.30
N PRO A 48 -32.13 -3.61 -5.22
CA PRO A 48 -32.42 -2.48 -4.33
C PRO A 48 -32.24 -2.83 -2.86
N MET A 49 -31.63 -1.94 -2.09
CA MET A 49 -31.43 -2.15 -0.65
C MET A 49 -31.42 -0.82 0.11
N THR A 50 -31.59 -0.89 1.43
CA THR A 50 -31.57 0.31 2.29
C THR A 50 -30.15 0.85 2.44
N PRO A 51 -29.96 2.16 2.73
CA PRO A 51 -28.64 2.72 3.00
C PRO A 51 -27.87 1.98 4.10
N GLY A 52 -28.57 1.49 5.12
CA GLY A 52 -27.99 0.70 6.20
C GLY A 52 -27.50 -0.67 5.72
N ALA A 53 -28.30 -1.39 4.93
CA ALA A 53 -27.91 -2.66 4.35
C ALA A 53 -26.71 -2.51 3.40
N LEU A 54 -26.70 -1.46 2.56
CA LEU A 54 -25.60 -1.16 1.67
C LEU A 54 -24.32 -0.83 2.45
N ALA A 55 -24.41 -0.10 3.56
CA ALA A 55 -23.27 0.22 4.42
C ALA A 55 -22.63 -1.04 5.02
N VAL A 56 -23.46 -1.99 5.49
CA VAL A 56 -23.01 -3.28 6.02
C VAL A 56 -22.30 -4.07 4.93
N ARG A 57 -22.88 -4.16 3.73
CA ARG A 57 -22.34 -4.97 2.63
C ARG A 57 -21.04 -4.42 2.08
N GLU A 58 -20.94 -3.10 1.97
CA GLU A 58 -19.71 -2.38 1.57
C GLU A 58 -18.70 -2.24 2.72
N ARG A 59 -19.02 -2.75 3.92
CA ARG A 59 -18.19 -2.69 5.12
C ARG A 59 -17.72 -1.28 5.47
N VAL A 60 -18.63 -0.30 5.34
CA VAL A 60 -18.37 1.11 5.71
C VAL A 60 -19.37 1.59 6.76
N ARG A 61 -19.02 2.67 7.47
CA ARG A 61 -19.92 3.27 8.45
C ARG A 61 -21.15 3.88 7.76
N PRO A 62 -22.37 3.81 8.35
CA PRO A 62 -23.58 4.36 7.73
C PRO A 62 -23.46 5.81 7.27
N PRO A 63 -22.86 6.76 8.04
CA PRO A 63 -22.69 8.14 7.55
C PRO A 63 -21.77 8.28 6.34
N SER A 64 -20.87 7.32 6.11
CA SER A 64 -20.03 7.29 4.90
C SER A 64 -20.82 6.78 3.71
N MET A 65 -21.65 5.75 3.91
CA MET A 65 -22.53 5.25 2.86
C MET A 65 -23.59 6.28 2.47
N THR A 66 -24.19 6.99 3.43
CA THR A 66 -25.15 8.06 3.14
C THR A 66 -24.55 9.15 2.24
N ARG A 67 -23.29 9.54 2.47
CA ARG A 67 -22.58 10.49 1.60
C ARG A 67 -22.32 9.94 0.20
N VAL A 68 -21.95 8.65 0.11
CA VAL A 68 -21.77 7.96 -1.18
C VAL A 68 -23.08 7.93 -1.96
N ILE A 69 -24.19 7.54 -1.33
CA ILE A 69 -25.52 7.49 -1.95
C ILE A 69 -26.02 8.90 -2.34
N ALA A 70 -25.76 9.93 -1.52
CA ALA A 70 -26.09 11.32 -1.86
C ALA A 70 -25.39 11.76 -3.13
N SER A 71 -24.07 11.57 -3.19
CA SER A 71 -23.29 11.94 -4.36
C SER A 71 -23.67 11.11 -5.61
N LEU A 72 -23.97 9.81 -5.44
CA LEU A 72 -24.47 8.97 -6.55
C LEU A 72 -25.83 9.43 -7.07
N ALA A 73 -26.71 9.89 -6.19
CA ALA A 73 -28.04 10.41 -6.57
C ALA A 73 -27.92 11.76 -7.29
N GLU A 74 -27.04 12.64 -6.83
CA GLU A 74 -26.72 13.92 -7.51
C GLU A 74 -26.20 13.70 -8.94
N MET A 75 -25.47 12.60 -9.16
CA MET A 75 -24.98 12.20 -10.49
C MET A 75 -26.03 11.44 -11.33
N GLY A 76 -27.24 11.21 -10.80
CA GLY A 76 -28.31 10.46 -11.50
C GLY A 76 -28.01 8.97 -11.67
N LEU A 77 -27.12 8.39 -10.86
CA LEU A 77 -26.66 7.00 -10.98
C LEU A 77 -27.41 6.02 -10.07
N VAL A 78 -28.21 6.53 -9.12
CA VAL A 78 -29.08 5.74 -8.24
C VAL A 78 -30.41 6.44 -8.04
N ASP A 79 -31.46 5.65 -7.88
CA ASP A 79 -32.81 6.10 -7.57
C ASP A 79 -33.17 5.79 -6.11
N ARG A 80 -34.04 6.61 -5.52
CA ARG A 80 -34.54 6.43 -4.15
C ARG A 80 -36.05 6.25 -4.18
N THR A 81 -36.52 5.12 -3.68
CA THR A 81 -37.95 4.81 -3.59
C THR A 81 -38.35 4.53 -2.14
N PRO A 82 -39.60 4.84 -1.75
CA PRO A 82 -40.12 4.42 -0.44
C PRO A 82 -40.06 2.90 -0.30
N HIS A 83 -39.67 2.39 0.87
CA HIS A 83 -39.64 0.95 1.10
C HIS A 83 -41.09 0.40 1.14
N PRO A 84 -41.42 -0.67 0.38
CA PRO A 84 -42.79 -1.10 0.13
C PRO A 84 -43.53 -1.61 1.38
N VAL A 85 -42.78 -2.03 2.39
CA VAL A 85 -43.32 -2.60 3.64
C VAL A 85 -43.11 -1.67 4.84
N ASP A 86 -42.20 -0.69 4.74
CA ASP A 86 -41.86 0.20 5.86
C ASP A 86 -41.70 1.63 5.33
N GLY A 87 -42.77 2.42 5.41
CA GLY A 87 -42.78 3.80 4.91
C GLY A 87 -41.78 4.74 5.57
N ARG A 88 -41.10 4.33 6.65
CA ARG A 88 -40.01 5.10 7.29
C ARG A 88 -38.65 4.84 6.66
N GLN A 89 -38.53 3.81 5.82
CA GLN A 89 -37.28 3.43 5.16
C GLN A 89 -37.31 3.78 3.67
N VAL A 90 -36.12 3.99 3.13
CA VAL A 90 -35.89 4.27 1.71
C VAL A 90 -35.07 3.14 1.13
N LEU A 91 -35.49 2.62 -0.01
CA LEU A 91 -34.70 1.73 -0.85
C LEU A 91 -33.90 2.55 -1.86
N VAL A 92 -32.65 2.19 -2.02
CA VAL A 92 -31.77 2.71 -3.07
C VAL A 92 -31.65 1.64 -4.13
N SER A 93 -31.92 2.00 -5.39
CA SER A 93 -31.74 1.13 -6.56
C SER A 93 -30.74 1.78 -7.52
N VAL A 94 -30.10 0.98 -8.36
CA VAL A 94 -29.29 1.52 -9.46
C VAL A 94 -30.21 2.09 -10.53
N SER A 95 -29.89 3.26 -11.09
CA SER A 95 -30.60 3.82 -12.25
C SER A 95 -30.13 3.16 -13.54
N GLU A 96 -30.81 3.42 -14.66
CA GLU A 96 -30.37 2.95 -15.99
C GLU A 96 -28.96 3.46 -16.33
N ALA A 97 -28.70 4.75 -16.09
CA ALA A 97 -27.38 5.36 -16.28
C ALA A 97 -26.31 4.74 -15.34
N GLY A 98 -26.67 4.43 -14.09
CA GLY A 98 -25.81 3.71 -13.16
C GLY A 98 -25.48 2.30 -13.63
N ALA A 99 -26.46 1.58 -14.16
CA ALA A 99 -26.29 0.22 -14.67
C ALA A 99 -25.37 0.18 -15.90
N GLU A 100 -25.55 1.11 -16.84
CA GLU A 100 -24.68 1.25 -18.02
C GLU A 100 -23.25 1.61 -17.64
N LEU A 101 -23.06 2.49 -16.65
CA LEU A 101 -21.73 2.82 -16.12
C LEU A 101 -21.03 1.59 -15.51
N VAL A 102 -21.77 0.76 -14.74
CA VAL A 102 -21.24 -0.49 -14.15
C VAL A 102 -20.89 -1.50 -15.25
N LYS A 103 -21.74 -1.67 -16.26
CA LYS A 103 -21.48 -2.56 -17.41
C LYS A 103 -20.24 -2.12 -18.20
N ALA A 104 -20.14 -0.82 -18.53
CA ALA A 104 -18.98 -0.26 -19.22
C ALA A 104 -17.68 -0.47 -18.41
N ASN A 105 -17.72 -0.23 -17.10
CA ASN A 105 -16.59 -0.47 -16.20
C ASN A 105 -16.21 -1.96 -16.10
N ARG A 106 -17.20 -2.87 -16.07
CA ARG A 106 -16.98 -4.33 -16.05
C ARG A 106 -16.35 -4.79 -17.37
N ARG A 107 -16.88 -4.36 -18.50
CA ARG A 107 -16.38 -4.71 -19.84
C ARG A 107 -14.94 -4.23 -20.04
N ALA A 108 -14.65 -2.96 -19.74
CA ALA A 108 -13.30 -2.41 -19.84
C ALA A 108 -12.29 -3.19 -18.96
N ARG A 109 -12.72 -3.58 -17.75
CA ARG A 109 -11.92 -4.39 -16.82
C ARG A 109 -11.66 -5.80 -17.35
N GLN A 110 -12.69 -6.46 -17.89
CA GLN A 110 -12.60 -7.81 -18.46
C GLN A 110 -11.74 -7.85 -19.73
N GLU A 111 -11.94 -6.94 -20.68
CA GLU A 111 -11.12 -6.85 -21.90
C GLU A 111 -9.64 -6.61 -21.57
N TRP A 112 -9.38 -5.79 -20.55
CA TRP A 112 -8.02 -5.55 -20.09
C TRP A 112 -7.40 -6.78 -19.39
N LEU A 113 -8.14 -7.43 -18.49
CA LEU A 113 -7.72 -8.67 -17.83
C LEU A 113 -7.41 -9.75 -18.87
N ALA A 114 -8.27 -9.91 -19.88
CA ALA A 114 -8.07 -10.85 -20.98
C ALA A 114 -6.77 -10.56 -21.76
N LYS A 115 -6.54 -9.30 -22.16
CA LYS A 115 -5.30 -8.88 -22.85
C LYS A 115 -4.03 -9.18 -22.04
N ARG A 116 -4.11 -9.07 -20.71
CA ARG A 116 -2.99 -9.36 -19.79
C ARG A 116 -2.79 -10.86 -19.53
N LEU A 117 -3.86 -11.62 -19.39
CA LEU A 117 -3.80 -13.08 -19.22
C LEU A 117 -3.20 -13.76 -20.45
N VAL A 118 -3.49 -13.27 -21.67
CA VAL A 118 -2.84 -13.75 -22.91
C VAL A 118 -1.32 -13.52 -22.89
N HIS A 119 -0.84 -12.42 -22.32
CA HIS A 119 0.60 -12.16 -22.15
C HIS A 119 1.23 -13.02 -21.03
N ALA A 120 0.49 -13.33 -19.97
CA ALA A 120 0.97 -14.17 -18.86
C ALA A 120 1.00 -15.67 -19.23
N GLY A 121 0.04 -16.15 -20.03
CA GLY A 121 -0.01 -17.53 -20.51
C GLY A 121 1.21 -17.91 -21.37
N ARG A 122 1.72 -16.97 -22.18
CA ARG A 122 2.94 -17.18 -22.99
C ARG A 122 4.23 -17.32 -22.16
N ARG A 123 4.25 -16.79 -20.93
CA ARG A 123 5.40 -16.94 -20.00
C ARG A 123 5.38 -18.26 -19.23
N ARG A 124 4.18 -18.80 -18.95
CA ARG A 124 4.03 -20.07 -18.22
C ARG A 124 4.44 -21.29 -19.04
N ALA A 125 4.33 -21.20 -20.37
CA ALA A 125 4.79 -22.25 -21.29
C ALA A 125 6.32 -22.44 -21.34
N ARG A 126 7.12 -21.55 -20.72
CA ARG A 126 8.59 -21.62 -20.72
C ARG A 126 9.21 -22.11 -19.42
N ASN A 127 8.43 -22.45 -18.39
CA ASN A 127 8.98 -22.92 -17.12
C ASN A 127 8.06 -23.98 -16.47
N PRO A 128 8.34 -25.28 -16.63
CA PRO A 128 7.54 -26.32 -15.99
C PRO A 128 7.79 -26.32 -14.48
N ALA A 129 6.73 -26.47 -13.69
CA ALA A 129 6.81 -26.61 -12.24
C ALA A 129 7.49 -27.95 -11.85
N PRO A 130 8.20 -28.04 -10.70
CA PRO A 130 8.80 -29.28 -10.26
C PRO A 130 7.72 -30.25 -9.74
N ARG A 131 7.83 -31.51 -10.18
CA ARG A 131 6.94 -32.63 -9.83
C ARG A 131 7.09 -33.03 -8.36
N GLY A 132 5.96 -33.38 -7.76
CA GLY A 132 5.82 -33.75 -6.35
C GLY A 132 6.43 -35.09 -5.96
N ARG A 133 6.42 -35.33 -4.64
CA ARG A 133 6.57 -36.64 -4.01
C ARG A 133 5.44 -36.85 -3.00
N SER A 134 4.78 -37.99 -3.13
CA SER A 134 3.83 -38.61 -2.21
C SER A 134 4.57 -39.37 -1.10
N ASP A 135 4.03 -39.40 0.12
CA ASP A 135 3.52 -40.64 0.74
C ASP A 135 2.92 -40.48 2.16
N ALA A 136 1.83 -41.25 2.39
CA ALA A 136 1.24 -41.89 3.59
C ALA A 136 1.19 -41.17 4.97
N GLY A 137 0.12 -41.22 5.78
CA GLY A 137 -1.11 -42.03 5.83
C GLY A 137 -2.12 -41.49 6.88
N PRO A 138 -3.28 -42.13 7.12
CA PRO A 138 -4.44 -41.48 7.75
C PRO A 138 -4.53 -41.77 9.25
N GLY A 139 -4.38 -40.73 10.08
CA GLY A 139 -4.74 -40.72 11.49
C GLY A 139 -5.92 -39.77 11.74
N ARG A 140 -7.12 -40.33 11.97
CA ARG A 140 -8.33 -39.58 12.32
C ARG A 140 -8.08 -38.67 13.53
N ARG A 141 -7.97 -37.35 13.33
CA ARG A 141 -8.07 -36.34 14.38
C ARG A 141 -9.48 -35.75 14.36
N ARG A 142 -10.09 -35.68 15.54
CA ARG A 142 -11.38 -35.03 15.82
C ARG A 142 -11.40 -33.60 15.22
N PRO A 143 -12.55 -33.11 14.72
CA PRO A 143 -12.66 -31.74 14.25
C PRO A 143 -12.50 -30.80 15.46
N VAL A 144 -11.36 -30.11 15.53
CA VAL A 144 -11.19 -28.97 16.43
C VAL A 144 -11.96 -27.83 15.80
N ASN A 145 -12.88 -27.24 16.56
CA ASN A 145 -13.68 -26.10 16.14
C ASN A 145 -12.75 -24.90 15.83
N THR A 146 -12.37 -24.72 14.57
CA THR A 146 -11.37 -23.72 14.10
C THR A 146 -11.94 -22.31 13.93
N ASP A 147 -13.18 -22.06 14.34
CA ASP A 147 -13.85 -20.77 14.10
C ASP A 147 -13.80 -19.80 15.31
N ALA A 148 -13.27 -20.23 16.46
CA ALA A 148 -13.18 -19.38 17.64
C ALA A 148 -11.83 -18.63 17.70
N LEU A 149 -11.88 -17.30 17.74
CA LEU A 149 -10.74 -16.42 18.01
C LEU A 149 -10.11 -16.76 19.38
N ASP A 150 -8.79 -16.91 19.44
CA ASP A 150 -8.03 -17.08 20.70
C ASP A 150 -7.92 -15.73 21.43
N VAL A 151 -8.94 -15.40 22.22
CA VAL A 151 -8.99 -14.16 23.01
C VAL A 151 -8.61 -14.48 24.45
N ARG A 152 -7.66 -13.72 25.00
CA ARG A 152 -7.14 -13.92 26.36
C ARG A 152 -7.19 -12.60 27.12
N ASP A 153 -7.95 -12.56 28.20
CA ASP A 153 -8.00 -11.40 29.08
C ASP A 153 -6.71 -11.25 29.89
N VAL A 154 -6.21 -10.02 29.95
CA VAL A 154 -5.00 -9.65 30.70
C VAL A 154 -5.21 -8.32 31.40
N ASP A 155 -5.28 -8.35 32.73
CA ASP A 155 -5.46 -7.14 33.56
C ASP A 155 -4.17 -6.71 34.27
N ASP A 156 -3.20 -7.61 34.39
CA ASP A 156 -1.90 -7.34 34.98
C ASP A 156 -0.96 -6.72 33.92
N PRO A 157 -0.52 -5.46 34.12
CA PRO A 157 0.46 -4.85 33.23
C PRO A 157 1.81 -5.59 33.24
N ASP A 158 2.14 -6.37 34.26
CA ASP A 158 3.41 -7.11 34.39
C ASP A 158 3.34 -8.55 33.87
N ASP A 159 2.23 -8.92 33.22
CA ASP A 159 2.06 -10.24 32.61
C ASP A 159 3.15 -10.54 31.55
N PRO A 160 3.90 -11.66 31.67
CA PRO A 160 5.01 -11.99 30.76
C PRO A 160 4.56 -12.21 29.31
N ARG A 161 3.27 -12.49 29.06
CA ARG A 161 2.72 -12.61 27.71
C ARG A 161 2.73 -11.29 26.94
N LEU A 162 2.86 -10.16 27.65
CA LEU A 162 2.87 -8.81 27.08
C LEU A 162 4.28 -8.29 26.77
N ASP A 163 5.33 -9.08 27.02
CA ASP A 163 6.73 -8.65 26.91
C ASP A 163 7.13 -8.12 25.52
N ASP A 164 6.42 -8.53 24.47
CA ASP A 164 6.69 -8.07 23.10
C ASP A 164 6.11 -6.68 22.79
N PHE A 165 5.30 -6.14 23.71
CA PHE A 165 4.66 -4.82 23.61
C PHE A 165 5.18 -3.82 24.64
N ARG A 166 6.15 -4.20 25.46
CA ARG A 166 6.73 -3.36 26.51
C ARG A 166 7.68 -2.28 25.98
N ASP A 167 7.79 -1.18 26.72
CA ASP A 167 8.82 -0.14 26.56
C ASP A 167 8.97 0.37 25.10
N LEU A 168 7.88 0.50 24.35
CA LEU A 168 7.92 0.95 22.95
C LEU A 168 8.33 2.43 22.81
N ASN A 169 8.46 3.16 23.91
CA ASN A 169 9.03 4.50 24.01
C ASN A 169 10.54 4.51 24.28
N SER A 170 11.12 3.40 24.74
CA SER A 170 12.54 3.31 25.07
C SER A 170 13.38 3.25 23.80
N VAL A 171 14.40 4.10 23.71
CA VAL A 171 15.30 4.08 22.54
C VAL A 171 16.13 2.78 22.53
N ASP A 172 16.52 2.28 23.71
CA ASP A 172 17.48 1.18 23.86
C ASP A 172 16.84 -0.19 24.18
N ARG A 173 15.66 -0.21 24.82
CA ARG A 173 15.00 -1.45 25.25
C ARG A 173 13.85 -1.91 24.34
N ARG A 174 13.56 -1.16 23.28
CA ARG A 174 12.42 -1.46 22.42
C ARG A 174 12.59 -2.78 21.66
N PRO A 175 11.52 -3.56 21.51
CA PRO A 175 11.57 -4.89 20.91
C PRO A 175 11.76 -4.89 19.39
N ASP A 176 11.48 -3.77 18.71
CA ASP A 176 11.63 -3.63 17.26
C ASP A 176 13.06 -3.31 16.80
N LEU A 177 14.02 -3.13 17.73
CA LEU A 177 15.43 -3.04 17.40
C LEU A 177 15.94 -4.34 16.78
N PRO A 178 16.70 -4.29 15.66
CA PRO A 178 17.34 -5.47 15.09
C PRO A 178 18.27 -6.19 16.07
N SER A 179 18.95 -5.44 16.96
CA SER A 179 19.84 -5.96 18.00
C SER A 179 19.11 -6.48 19.25
N GLY A 180 17.83 -6.16 19.40
CA GLY A 180 16.97 -6.62 20.49
C GLY A 180 16.18 -7.87 20.08
N LYS A 181 14.86 -7.83 20.28
CA LYS A 181 13.97 -8.93 19.87
C LYS A 181 13.75 -9.01 18.35
N GLY A 182 14.18 -8.00 17.57
CA GLY A 182 14.04 -7.99 16.12
C GLY A 182 12.58 -8.04 15.65
N LEU A 183 11.66 -7.43 16.40
CA LEU A 183 10.24 -7.44 16.08
C LEU A 183 9.86 -6.37 15.04
N VAL A 184 8.66 -6.52 14.51
CA VAL A 184 7.94 -5.52 13.72
C VAL A 184 6.64 -5.24 14.45
N ILE A 185 6.40 -3.98 14.79
CA ILE A 185 5.22 -3.56 15.55
C ILE A 185 4.27 -2.77 14.65
N ALA A 186 3.05 -3.28 14.51
CA ALA A 186 1.95 -2.59 13.84
C ALA A 186 1.05 -1.90 14.88
N GLU A 187 0.76 -0.61 14.67
CA GLU A 187 -0.05 0.19 15.59
C GLU A 187 -1.33 0.69 14.92
N GLY A 188 -2.47 0.23 15.44
CA GLY A 188 -3.82 0.56 14.97
C GLY A 188 -4.36 -0.41 13.92
N VAL A 189 -5.70 -0.50 13.88
CA VAL A 189 -6.47 -1.46 13.06
C VAL A 189 -5.96 -1.55 11.62
N LEU A 190 -5.85 -0.41 10.93
CA LEU A 190 -5.44 -0.38 9.52
C LEU A 190 -4.00 -0.90 9.30
N VAL A 191 -3.10 -0.66 10.26
CA VAL A 191 -1.71 -1.13 10.16
C VAL A 191 -1.65 -2.62 10.47
N VAL A 192 -2.45 -3.10 11.42
CA VAL A 192 -2.60 -4.54 11.74
C VAL A 192 -3.16 -5.30 10.54
N GLN A 193 -4.21 -4.79 9.88
CA GLN A 193 -4.74 -5.36 8.63
C GLN A 193 -3.66 -5.48 7.55
N ARG A 194 -2.82 -4.45 7.40
CA ARG A 194 -1.70 -4.49 6.46
C ARG A 194 -0.61 -5.48 6.86
N MET A 195 -0.35 -5.65 8.16
CA MET A 195 0.56 -6.69 8.66
C MET A 195 0.02 -8.08 8.32
N LEU A 196 -1.26 -8.36 8.58
CA LEU A 196 -1.93 -9.62 8.21
C LEU A 196 -1.85 -9.91 6.70
N ALA A 197 -1.94 -8.87 5.87
CA ALA A 197 -1.83 -8.96 4.42
C ALA A 197 -0.37 -9.02 3.90
N SER A 198 0.63 -8.91 4.78
CA SER A 198 2.05 -8.82 4.41
C SER A 198 2.80 -10.13 4.64
N ARG A 199 4.11 -10.12 4.35
CA ARG A 199 5.03 -11.21 4.69
C ARG A 199 5.30 -11.35 6.20
N PHE A 200 4.92 -10.36 7.00
CA PHE A 200 5.14 -10.33 8.45
C PHE A 200 3.94 -10.94 9.16
N ARG A 201 4.02 -12.22 9.49
CA ARG A 201 2.95 -12.91 10.20
C ARG A 201 2.97 -12.53 11.69
N PRO A 202 1.88 -11.98 12.24
CA PRO A 202 1.83 -11.66 13.65
C PRO A 202 1.81 -12.94 14.48
N HIS A 203 2.51 -12.92 15.62
CA HIS A 203 2.50 -14.00 16.61
C HIS A 203 1.80 -13.59 17.91
N ALA A 204 1.47 -12.31 18.08
CA ALA A 204 0.63 -11.81 19.16
C ALA A 204 -0.06 -10.50 18.78
N LEU A 205 -1.25 -10.26 19.34
CA LEU A 205 -1.92 -8.96 19.35
C LEU A 205 -2.22 -8.54 20.78
N LEU A 206 -2.19 -7.22 21.03
CA LEU A 206 -2.60 -6.59 22.28
C LEU A 206 -3.57 -5.48 21.96
N GLY A 207 -4.78 -5.49 22.55
CA GLY A 207 -5.81 -4.55 22.13
C GLY A 207 -6.99 -4.45 23.10
N THR A 208 -7.82 -3.43 22.90
CA THR A 208 -9.09 -3.29 23.65
C THR A 208 -10.21 -4.12 23.02
N GLU A 209 -11.29 -4.38 23.77
CA GLU A 209 -12.50 -5.06 23.26
C GLU A 209 -13.05 -4.38 21.99
N ARG A 210 -13.09 -3.06 21.99
CA ARG A 210 -13.55 -2.29 20.83
C ARG A 210 -12.74 -2.63 19.57
N ARG A 211 -11.42 -2.72 19.68
CA ARG A 211 -10.56 -3.02 18.51
C ARG A 211 -10.63 -4.47 18.11
N LEU A 212 -10.87 -5.38 19.04
CA LEU A 212 -11.15 -6.79 18.76
C LEU A 212 -12.41 -6.91 17.90
N ALA A 213 -13.48 -6.21 18.26
CA ALA A 213 -14.71 -6.18 17.47
C ALA A 213 -14.48 -5.61 16.07
N GLU A 214 -13.69 -4.55 15.92
CA GLU A 214 -13.33 -3.97 14.62
C GLU A 214 -12.46 -4.90 13.74
N LEU A 215 -11.67 -5.79 14.34
CA LEU A 215 -10.76 -6.73 13.66
C LEU A 215 -11.30 -8.17 13.55
N ARG A 216 -12.51 -8.45 14.04
CA ARG A 216 -13.07 -9.81 14.16
C ARG A 216 -12.98 -10.61 12.86
N ASP A 217 -13.39 -9.99 11.75
CA ASP A 217 -13.39 -10.62 10.43
C ASP A 217 -11.96 -10.81 9.88
N ASP A 218 -11.05 -9.88 10.18
CA ASP A 218 -9.65 -9.94 9.73
C ASP A 218 -8.87 -11.03 10.46
N LEU A 219 -9.24 -11.34 11.69
CA LEU A 219 -8.61 -12.35 12.54
C LEU A 219 -9.26 -13.73 12.41
N ALA A 220 -10.39 -13.85 11.71
CA ALA A 220 -11.07 -15.13 11.49
C ALA A 220 -10.13 -16.13 10.78
N GLY A 221 -9.90 -17.29 11.41
CA GLY A 221 -8.99 -18.32 10.89
C GLY A 221 -7.49 -17.99 11.00
N VAL A 222 -7.12 -16.88 11.66
CA VAL A 222 -5.73 -16.54 11.97
C VAL A 222 -5.38 -17.07 13.36
N PRO A 223 -4.48 -18.08 13.47
CA PRO A 223 -4.15 -18.71 14.75
C PRO A 223 -3.18 -17.85 15.56
N VAL A 224 -3.65 -16.71 16.06
CA VAL A 224 -2.85 -15.74 16.80
C VAL A 224 -3.59 -15.31 18.08
N PRO A 225 -2.94 -15.29 19.25
CA PRO A 225 -3.59 -14.83 20.47
C PRO A 225 -3.84 -13.32 20.42
N TYR A 226 -5.05 -12.93 20.81
CA TYR A 226 -5.42 -11.54 21.08
C TYR A 226 -5.49 -11.32 22.59
N TYR A 227 -4.51 -10.62 23.15
CA TYR A 227 -4.51 -10.19 24.54
C TYR A 227 -5.44 -8.99 24.70
N ARG A 228 -6.62 -9.23 25.27
CA ARG A 228 -7.62 -8.20 25.52
C ARG A 228 -7.35 -7.55 26.86
N THR A 229 -7.30 -6.23 26.87
CA THR A 229 -7.03 -5.45 28.08
C THR A 229 -7.70 -4.07 28.06
N SER A 230 -7.64 -3.34 29.17
CA SER A 230 -8.11 -1.96 29.27
C SER A 230 -7.11 -0.96 28.67
N ALA A 231 -7.57 0.25 28.35
CA ALA A 231 -6.68 1.31 27.84
C ALA A 231 -5.59 1.68 28.85
N ASP A 232 -5.88 1.62 30.14
CA ASP A 232 -4.94 1.97 31.22
C ASP A 232 -3.84 0.92 31.38
N VAL A 233 -4.20 -0.36 31.38
CA VAL A 233 -3.22 -1.46 31.41
C VAL A 233 -2.33 -1.40 30.17
N MET A 234 -2.92 -1.20 28.99
CA MET A 234 -2.16 -1.04 27.75
C MET A 234 -1.18 0.15 27.81
N ALA A 235 -1.60 1.30 28.34
CA ALA A 235 -0.72 2.46 28.47
C ALA A 235 0.46 2.18 29.42
N ARG A 236 0.23 1.45 30.51
CA ARG A 236 1.30 1.01 31.44
C ARG A 236 2.27 0.04 30.77
N VAL A 237 1.76 -0.95 30.04
CA VAL A 237 2.58 -1.94 29.31
C VAL A 237 3.47 -1.23 28.28
N VAL A 238 2.86 -0.38 27.44
CA VAL A 238 3.53 0.25 26.30
C VAL A 238 4.45 1.41 26.73
N GLY A 239 4.19 2.02 27.89
CA GLY A 239 4.93 3.15 28.44
C GLY A 239 4.43 4.54 27.99
N PHE A 240 3.32 4.60 27.27
CA PHE A 240 2.64 5.85 26.87
C PHE A 240 1.19 5.61 26.46
N HIS A 241 0.37 6.66 26.45
CA HIS A 241 -1.02 6.56 26.00
C HIS A 241 -1.12 6.24 24.50
N LEU A 242 -1.74 5.10 24.18
CA LEU A 242 -1.88 4.62 22.81
C LEU A 242 -3.25 4.99 22.21
N ASN A 243 -3.32 6.07 21.43
CA ASN A 243 -4.57 6.54 20.82
C ASN A 243 -5.21 5.55 19.82
N ARG A 244 -4.45 4.58 19.32
CA ARG A 244 -4.89 3.64 18.27
C ARG A 244 -5.40 2.30 18.79
N GLY A 245 -5.26 2.05 20.10
CA GLY A 245 -5.95 0.99 20.88
C GLY A 245 -5.69 -0.48 20.51
N VAL A 246 -4.77 -0.76 19.58
CA VAL A 246 -4.37 -2.13 19.23
C VAL A 246 -2.94 -2.14 18.67
N LEU A 247 -2.20 -3.18 19.02
CA LEU A 247 -0.86 -3.50 18.56
C LEU A 247 -0.83 -4.93 18.04
N ALA A 248 0.00 -5.17 17.03
CA ALA A 248 0.39 -6.51 16.62
C ALA A 248 1.90 -6.61 16.53
N ALA A 249 2.45 -7.73 16.99
CA ALA A 249 3.86 -8.04 16.95
C ALA A 249 4.11 -9.19 15.98
N ALA A 250 5.10 -9.00 15.10
CA ALA A 250 5.58 -10.01 14.17
C ALA A 250 7.10 -10.11 14.24
N ARG A 251 7.66 -11.23 13.78
CA ARG A 251 9.11 -11.37 13.61
C ARG A 251 9.55 -10.78 12.27
N ARG A 252 10.78 -10.25 12.23
CA ARG A 252 11.42 -9.90 10.95
C ARG A 252 11.60 -11.15 10.08
N VAL A 253 11.52 -10.91 8.78
CA VAL A 253 11.75 -11.92 7.75
C VAL A 253 12.88 -11.47 6.84
N PRO A 254 13.72 -12.38 6.31
CA PRO A 254 14.86 -12.04 5.45
C PRO A 254 14.45 -11.12 4.30
N GLU A 255 15.23 -10.08 4.05
CA GLU A 255 15.00 -9.17 2.92
C GLU A 255 15.41 -9.83 1.60
N PRO A 256 14.64 -9.63 0.51
CA PRO A 256 15.07 -10.08 -0.82
C PRO A 256 16.33 -9.33 -1.24
N GLY A 257 17.13 -9.93 -2.11
CA GLY A 257 18.28 -9.26 -2.71
C GLY A 257 17.87 -8.17 -3.71
N VAL A 258 18.72 -7.18 -3.95
CA VAL A 258 18.45 -6.08 -4.90
C VAL A 258 18.12 -6.63 -6.29
N ALA A 259 18.90 -7.58 -6.81
CA ALA A 259 18.68 -8.16 -8.14
C ALA A 259 17.31 -8.86 -8.29
N GLU A 260 16.84 -9.55 -7.25
CA GLU A 260 15.52 -10.22 -7.21
C GLU A 260 14.41 -9.17 -7.26
N LEU A 261 14.52 -8.14 -6.42
CA LEU A 261 13.57 -7.03 -6.36
C LEU A 261 13.48 -6.29 -7.68
N LEU A 262 14.62 -6.10 -8.35
CA LEU A 262 14.68 -5.45 -9.64
C LEU A 262 13.98 -6.28 -10.71
N ALA A 263 14.02 -7.61 -10.74
CA ALA A 263 13.48 -8.41 -11.85
C ALA A 263 11.99 -8.13 -12.19
N GLY A 264 11.18 -7.75 -11.18
CA GLY A 264 9.76 -7.44 -11.35
C GLY A 264 9.40 -5.95 -11.47
N SER A 265 10.38 -5.04 -11.36
CA SER A 265 10.13 -3.61 -11.14
C SER A 265 10.27 -2.76 -12.40
N ARG A 266 9.59 -1.62 -12.49
CA ARG A 266 9.76 -0.62 -13.57
C ARG A 266 10.07 0.75 -13.03
N THR A 267 9.61 1.07 -11.84
CA THR A 267 9.92 2.31 -11.13
C THR A 267 10.37 1.94 -9.74
N VAL A 268 11.60 2.30 -9.37
CA VAL A 268 12.13 2.08 -8.02
C VAL A 268 12.56 3.40 -7.39
N ALA A 269 12.40 3.50 -6.08
CA ALA A 269 13.02 4.56 -5.29
C ALA A 269 14.34 4.03 -4.73
N VAL A 270 15.38 4.85 -4.74
CA VAL A 270 16.70 4.51 -4.18
C VAL A 270 17.03 5.58 -3.14
N LEU A 271 17.26 5.17 -1.90
CA LEU A 271 17.44 6.07 -0.77
C LEU A 271 18.88 5.99 -0.29
N GLU A 272 19.56 7.12 -0.15
CA GLU A 272 20.90 7.21 0.47
C GLU A 272 20.84 8.20 1.64
N GLY A 273 21.28 7.78 2.82
CA GLY A 273 21.36 8.66 3.99
C GLY A 273 20.03 9.18 4.54
N VAL A 274 18.88 8.60 4.15
CA VAL A 274 17.56 8.98 4.68
C VAL A 274 17.40 8.39 6.09
N ASN A 275 17.89 9.13 7.09
CA ASN A 275 17.97 8.72 8.49
C ASN A 275 16.75 9.12 9.33
N ASP A 276 15.91 10.03 8.84
CA ASP A 276 14.66 10.38 9.51
C ASP A 276 13.55 9.35 9.19
N HIS A 277 12.90 8.86 10.24
CA HIS A 277 11.91 7.80 10.15
C HIS A 277 10.55 8.30 9.65
N GLU A 278 10.27 9.60 9.81
CA GLU A 278 9.02 10.20 9.33
C GLU A 278 9.08 10.38 7.81
N ASN A 279 10.21 10.89 7.32
CA ASN A 279 10.57 10.93 5.91
C ASN A 279 10.52 9.55 5.28
N LEU A 280 11.14 8.56 5.93
CA LEU A 280 11.12 7.20 5.41
C LEU A 280 9.68 6.68 5.31
N GLY A 281 8.89 6.83 6.38
CA GLY A 281 7.47 6.44 6.37
C GLY A 281 6.66 7.15 5.29
N ALA A 282 6.88 8.46 5.10
CA ALA A 282 6.23 9.25 4.07
C ALA A 282 6.62 8.78 2.66
N ILE A 283 7.90 8.48 2.41
CA ILE A 283 8.38 7.92 1.14
C ILE A 283 7.69 6.59 0.84
N PHE A 284 7.58 5.67 1.80
CA PHE A 284 6.86 4.40 1.60
C PHE A 284 5.39 4.60 1.26
N ARG A 285 4.73 5.56 1.92
CA ARG A 285 3.34 5.93 1.62
C ARG A 285 3.21 6.52 0.22
N ASN A 286 4.10 7.43 -0.15
CA ASN A 286 4.14 8.06 -1.46
C ASN A 286 4.42 7.02 -2.56
N ALA A 287 5.39 6.14 -2.35
CA ALA A 287 5.74 5.03 -3.22
C ALA A 287 4.53 4.13 -3.50
N ALA A 288 3.82 3.72 -2.44
CA ALA A 288 2.62 2.90 -2.58
C ALA A 288 1.48 3.63 -3.33
N GLY A 289 1.31 4.92 -3.05
CA GLY A 289 0.27 5.75 -3.66
C GLY A 289 0.53 6.10 -5.12
N LEU A 290 1.80 6.24 -5.52
CA LEU A 290 2.23 6.80 -6.81
C LEU A 290 2.89 5.77 -7.73
N GLY A 291 2.71 4.48 -7.45
CA GLY A 291 3.08 3.41 -8.38
C GLY A 291 4.58 3.14 -8.46
N VAL A 292 5.31 3.33 -7.36
CA VAL A 292 6.67 2.80 -7.20
C VAL A 292 6.57 1.31 -6.84
N ASP A 293 7.36 0.49 -7.53
CA ASP A 293 7.32 -0.97 -7.41
C ASP A 293 8.12 -1.48 -6.22
N ALA A 294 9.20 -0.77 -5.88
CA ALA A 294 10.14 -1.17 -4.84
C ALA A 294 11.00 0.00 -4.32
N VAL A 295 11.52 -0.15 -3.10
CA VAL A 295 12.48 0.78 -2.48
C VAL A 295 13.83 0.09 -2.27
N ILE A 296 14.92 0.71 -2.66
CA ILE A 296 16.29 0.21 -2.46
C ILE A 296 17.00 1.13 -1.49
N PHE A 297 17.60 0.55 -0.46
CA PHE A 297 18.36 1.28 0.54
C PHE A 297 19.85 1.21 0.24
N GLY A 298 20.47 2.37 0.01
CA GLY A 298 21.90 2.55 0.09
C GLY A 298 22.39 2.69 1.54
N SER A 299 23.56 3.30 1.72
CA SER A 299 24.17 3.50 3.04
C SER A 299 23.44 4.57 3.87
N GLY A 300 23.50 4.46 5.20
CA GLY A 300 23.11 5.52 6.13
C GLY A 300 21.59 5.77 6.28
N CYS A 301 20.76 4.87 5.74
CA CYS A 301 19.32 4.99 5.87
C CYS A 301 18.80 4.34 7.17
N ALA A 302 17.75 4.96 7.73
CA ALA A 302 16.99 4.41 8.84
C ALA A 302 16.30 3.08 8.51
N ASP A 303 15.84 2.41 9.55
CA ASP A 303 15.14 1.15 9.44
C ASP A 303 13.65 1.36 9.05
N PRO A 304 13.17 0.84 7.91
CA PRO A 304 11.76 0.96 7.52
C PRO A 304 10.79 0.24 8.46
N LEU A 305 11.27 -0.76 9.20
CA LEU A 305 10.46 -1.55 10.14
C LEU A 305 10.43 -0.94 11.54
N TYR A 306 11.11 0.18 11.76
CA TYR A 306 10.92 0.95 12.98
C TYR A 306 9.45 1.36 13.12
N ARG A 307 8.89 1.19 14.33
CA ARG A 307 7.47 1.45 14.61
C ARG A 307 6.99 2.82 14.09
N ARG A 308 7.80 3.87 14.20
CA ARG A 308 7.43 5.20 13.71
C ARG A 308 7.30 5.23 12.19
N ALA A 309 8.23 4.64 11.45
CA ALA A 309 8.17 4.57 9.99
C ALA A 309 6.98 3.72 9.52
N VAL A 310 6.71 2.59 10.18
CA VAL A 310 5.53 1.77 9.94
C VAL A 310 4.25 2.58 10.20
N ARG A 311 4.17 3.33 11.30
CA ARG A 311 3.01 4.16 11.63
C ARG A 311 2.79 5.32 10.65
N VAL A 312 3.85 6.08 10.32
CA VAL A 312 3.78 7.24 9.40
C VAL A 312 3.43 6.79 7.98
N SER A 313 3.98 5.67 7.54
CA SER A 313 3.60 5.06 6.26
C SER A 313 2.18 4.50 6.24
N MET A 314 1.48 4.51 7.39
CA MET A 314 0.25 3.78 7.63
C MET A 314 0.40 2.28 7.36
N GLY A 315 1.58 1.68 7.50
CA GLY A 315 1.83 0.26 7.27
C GLY A 315 2.21 -0.08 5.82
N HIS A 316 2.38 0.90 4.93
CA HIS A 316 2.88 0.62 3.58
C HIS A 316 4.34 0.13 3.59
N ALA A 317 5.12 0.45 4.63
CA ALA A 317 6.45 -0.15 4.83
C ALA A 317 6.41 -1.69 4.98
N LEU A 318 5.26 -2.27 5.34
CA LEU A 318 5.07 -3.72 5.42
C LEU A 318 4.74 -4.36 4.06
N LEU A 319 4.26 -3.56 3.10
CA LEU A 319 3.67 -4.05 1.84
C LEU A 319 4.50 -3.71 0.61
N VAL A 320 5.15 -2.55 0.59
CA VAL A 320 6.02 -2.15 -0.52
C VAL A 320 7.32 -2.95 -0.41
N PRO A 321 7.67 -3.74 -1.43
CA PRO A 321 8.91 -4.49 -1.45
C PRO A 321 10.13 -3.58 -1.30
N TYR A 322 11.10 -4.00 -0.50
CA TYR A 322 12.36 -3.27 -0.37
C TYR A 322 13.55 -4.21 -0.17
N ALA A 323 14.74 -3.73 -0.50
CA ALA A 323 16.01 -4.42 -0.31
C ALA A 323 17.10 -3.43 0.11
N ARG A 324 18.10 -3.93 0.83
CA ARG A 324 19.29 -3.15 1.18
C ARG A 324 20.46 -3.53 0.30
N ALA A 325 21.14 -2.53 -0.23
CA ALA A 325 22.37 -2.69 -0.97
C ALA A 325 23.49 -3.15 -0.02
N THR A 326 24.27 -4.14 -0.45
CA THR A 326 25.40 -4.66 0.34
C THR A 326 26.73 -4.01 -0.03
N ASP A 327 26.82 -3.47 -1.25
CA ASP A 327 28.00 -2.77 -1.74
C ASP A 327 27.60 -1.40 -2.31
N TRP A 328 27.58 -0.39 -1.45
CA TRP A 328 27.15 0.95 -1.82
C TRP A 328 28.34 1.91 -2.00
N PRO A 329 28.39 2.71 -3.08
CA PRO A 329 27.40 2.89 -4.15
C PRO A 329 27.61 2.00 -5.39
N ALA A 330 28.51 1.01 -5.35
CA ALA A 330 28.87 0.21 -6.52
C ALA A 330 27.67 -0.54 -7.13
N GLU A 331 26.73 -0.98 -6.29
CA GLU A 331 25.52 -1.71 -6.70
C GLU A 331 24.54 -0.87 -7.55
N LEU A 332 24.74 0.47 -7.66
CA LEU A 332 24.07 1.28 -8.68
C LEU A 332 24.38 0.78 -10.11
N LYS A 333 25.55 0.18 -10.34
CA LYS A 333 25.88 -0.46 -11.62
C LYS A 333 24.96 -1.63 -11.93
N THR A 334 24.59 -2.43 -10.92
CA THR A 334 23.63 -3.53 -11.08
C THR A 334 22.27 -3.03 -11.54
N LEU A 335 21.80 -1.87 -11.05
CA LEU A 335 20.56 -1.27 -11.54
C LEU A 335 20.66 -0.95 -13.04
N LYS A 336 21.78 -0.37 -13.48
CA LYS A 336 22.04 -0.04 -14.89
C LYS A 336 22.13 -1.29 -15.76
N GLU A 337 22.80 -2.34 -15.31
CA GLU A 337 22.87 -3.64 -15.99
C GLU A 337 21.49 -4.29 -16.14
N LYS A 338 20.57 -4.04 -15.20
CA LYS A 338 19.17 -4.43 -15.31
C LYS A 338 18.34 -3.45 -16.16
N GLY A 339 18.96 -2.46 -16.81
CA GLY A 339 18.29 -1.53 -17.72
C GLY A 339 17.49 -0.45 -17.02
N PHE A 340 17.83 -0.09 -15.77
CA PHE A 340 17.28 1.09 -15.12
C PHE A 340 18.09 2.33 -15.49
N ARG A 341 17.39 3.39 -15.86
CA ARG A 341 17.92 4.74 -15.94
C ARG A 341 17.87 5.39 -14.57
N LEU A 342 19.02 5.89 -14.11
CA LEU A 342 19.19 6.46 -12.79
C LEU A 342 19.01 7.98 -12.82
N LEU A 343 17.99 8.47 -12.11
CA LEU A 343 17.66 9.89 -11.98
C LEU A 343 18.00 10.34 -10.55
N ALA A 344 19.06 11.11 -10.38
CA ALA A 344 19.51 11.60 -9.09
C ALA A 344 18.92 12.97 -8.76
N MET A 345 18.15 13.05 -7.68
CA MET A 345 17.54 14.28 -7.20
C MET A 345 18.59 15.18 -6.53
N THR A 346 18.68 16.43 -6.96
CA THR A 346 19.61 17.44 -6.42
C THR A 346 19.06 18.85 -6.61
N PRO A 347 19.30 19.78 -5.67
CA PRO A 347 18.90 21.20 -5.84
C PRO A 347 19.82 21.98 -6.80
N GLN A 348 20.88 21.38 -7.34
CA GLN A 348 21.85 22.06 -8.20
C GLN A 348 21.19 22.74 -9.42
N GLY A 349 21.44 24.06 -9.57
CA GLY A 349 20.83 24.89 -10.61
C GLY A 349 21.24 24.57 -12.06
N SER A 350 22.19 23.67 -12.29
CA SER A 350 22.56 23.15 -13.62
C SER A 350 21.90 21.81 -13.96
N ALA A 351 21.20 21.17 -13.00
CA ALA A 351 20.54 19.88 -13.21
C ALA A 351 19.28 19.99 -14.09
N CYS A 352 18.93 18.94 -14.82
CA CYS A 352 17.75 18.91 -15.68
C CYS A 352 16.44 19.06 -14.87
N GLY A 353 15.42 19.72 -15.41
CA GLY A 353 14.13 19.85 -14.73
C GLY A 353 13.41 18.51 -14.62
N LEU A 354 12.76 18.25 -13.49
CA LEU A 354 12.08 16.97 -13.21
C LEU A 354 11.10 16.53 -14.31
N ALA A 355 10.26 17.44 -14.79
CA ALA A 355 9.28 17.14 -15.84
C ALA A 355 9.93 16.76 -17.18
N GLU A 356 11.03 17.43 -17.52
CA GLU A 356 11.82 17.18 -18.73
C GLU A 356 12.52 15.82 -18.63
N ALA A 357 13.22 15.56 -17.53
CA ALA A 357 13.92 14.29 -17.28
C ALA A 357 12.95 13.09 -17.31
N MET A 358 11.77 13.21 -16.68
CA MET A 358 10.75 12.16 -16.69
C MET A 358 10.13 11.95 -18.08
N THR A 359 9.99 13.02 -18.87
CA THR A 359 9.53 12.93 -20.26
C THR A 359 10.57 12.22 -21.13
N ALA A 360 11.86 12.51 -20.95
CA ALA A 360 12.95 11.86 -21.66
C ALA A 360 13.15 10.39 -21.25
N ALA A 361 12.74 10.01 -20.03
CA ALA A 361 12.78 8.63 -19.52
C ALA A 361 11.43 7.87 -19.70
N ARG A 362 10.58 8.32 -20.62
CA ARG A 362 9.34 7.60 -20.98
C ARG A 362 9.69 6.24 -21.57
N GLY A 363 8.97 5.20 -21.14
CA GLY A 363 9.21 3.83 -21.59
C GLY A 363 10.34 3.10 -20.85
N ASP A 364 11.33 3.83 -20.34
CA ASP A 364 12.45 3.28 -19.56
C ASP A 364 11.98 2.64 -18.25
N ARG A 365 12.82 1.80 -17.67
CA ARG A 365 12.75 1.46 -16.24
C ARG A 365 13.52 2.56 -15.51
N VAL A 366 12.93 3.14 -14.47
CA VAL A 366 13.47 4.35 -13.82
C VAL A 366 13.78 4.06 -12.36
N ALA A 367 14.97 4.46 -11.93
CA ALA A 367 15.34 4.51 -10.52
C ALA A 367 15.49 5.97 -10.11
N VAL A 368 14.68 6.43 -9.16
CA VAL A 368 14.79 7.79 -8.61
C VAL A 368 15.62 7.73 -7.35
N LEU A 369 16.80 8.36 -7.36
CA LEU A 369 17.69 8.44 -6.21
C LEU A 369 17.37 9.73 -5.43
N VAL A 370 17.18 9.60 -4.11
CA VAL A 370 17.05 10.72 -3.18
C VAL A 370 18.04 10.54 -2.02
N GLY A 371 18.60 11.65 -1.55
CA GLY A 371 19.66 11.68 -0.55
C GLY A 371 19.22 12.19 0.82
N ALA A 372 20.17 12.29 1.74
CA ALA A 372 19.97 12.81 3.09
C ALA A 372 19.50 14.28 3.09
N GLU A 373 18.76 14.68 4.12
CA GLU A 373 18.48 16.11 4.34
C GLU A 373 19.78 16.87 4.64
N GLY A 374 20.04 17.95 3.92
CA GLY A 374 21.29 18.71 3.99
C GLY A 374 22.26 18.33 2.87
N PRO A 375 23.19 17.37 3.06
CA PRO A 375 24.24 17.08 2.09
C PRO A 375 23.70 16.38 0.82
N GLY A 376 22.48 15.84 0.86
CA GLY A 376 21.87 15.18 -0.30
C GLY A 376 22.55 13.86 -0.65
N LEU A 377 22.63 13.57 -1.94
CA LEU A 377 23.32 12.39 -2.47
C LEU A 377 24.84 12.60 -2.45
N THR A 378 25.58 11.53 -2.19
CA THR A 378 27.05 11.56 -2.22
C THR A 378 27.55 11.88 -3.63
N PRO A 379 28.75 12.51 -3.75
CA PRO A 379 29.36 12.76 -5.05
C PRO A 379 29.54 11.48 -5.88
N ALA A 380 29.76 10.33 -5.23
CA ALA A 380 29.88 9.04 -5.90
C ALA A 380 28.54 8.58 -6.50
N ALA A 381 27.44 8.65 -5.75
CA ALA A 381 26.10 8.33 -6.26
C ALA A 381 25.69 9.27 -7.41
N LEU A 382 25.98 10.57 -7.29
CA LEU A 382 25.73 11.57 -8.33
C LEU A 382 26.53 11.31 -9.61
N ARG A 383 27.75 10.77 -9.52
CA ARG A 383 28.59 10.42 -10.68
C ARG A 383 28.12 9.14 -11.38
N LEU A 384 27.58 8.17 -10.64
CA LEU A 384 27.10 6.91 -11.21
C LEU A 384 25.72 7.03 -11.87
N SER A 385 24.99 8.11 -11.56
CA SER A 385 23.66 8.40 -12.09
C SER A 385 23.70 8.90 -13.53
N ASP A 386 22.68 8.57 -14.32
CA ASP A 386 22.61 8.95 -15.74
C ASP A 386 22.16 10.41 -15.91
N VAL A 387 21.28 10.88 -15.04
CA VAL A 387 20.74 12.24 -15.10
C VAL A 387 20.65 12.82 -13.70
N ARG A 388 21.16 14.05 -13.51
CA ARG A 388 20.87 14.85 -12.32
C ARG A 388 19.60 15.66 -12.57
N VAL A 389 18.69 15.61 -11.61
CA VAL A 389 17.33 16.12 -11.73
C VAL A 389 17.04 17.10 -10.60
N ARG A 390 16.50 18.26 -10.94
CA ARG A 390 16.03 19.26 -9.97
C ARG A 390 14.53 19.48 -10.06
N ILE A 391 13.94 19.86 -8.93
CA ILE A 391 12.63 20.51 -8.89
C ILE A 391 12.90 22.02 -8.99
N PRO A 392 12.38 22.73 -10.00
CA PRO A 392 12.50 24.18 -10.06
C PRO A 392 11.86 24.82 -8.82
N MET A 393 12.63 25.66 -8.12
CA MET A 393 12.19 26.37 -6.92
C MET A 393 11.93 27.84 -7.22
N SER A 394 10.99 28.44 -6.48
CA SER A 394 10.81 29.90 -6.46
C SER A 394 12.00 30.58 -5.78
N ARG A 395 12.16 31.88 -6.01
CA ARG A 395 13.22 32.68 -5.38
C ARG A 395 13.15 32.58 -3.85
N GLY A 396 14.30 32.40 -3.21
CA GLY A 396 14.43 32.35 -1.75
C GLY A 396 14.16 30.97 -1.13
N THR A 397 14.03 29.90 -1.92
CA THR A 397 13.91 28.54 -1.39
C THR A 397 14.88 27.60 -2.10
N ASP A 398 15.74 26.95 -1.32
CA ASP A 398 16.84 26.14 -1.88
C ASP A 398 16.44 24.68 -2.14
N SER A 399 15.54 24.12 -1.32
CA SER A 399 15.15 22.72 -1.41
C SER A 399 13.78 22.43 -0.78
N LEU A 400 13.27 21.23 -1.04
CA LEU A 400 12.09 20.66 -0.39
C LEU A 400 12.53 19.53 0.54
N ASN A 401 11.68 19.22 1.52
CA ASN A 401 11.78 17.98 2.29
C ASN A 401 11.91 16.75 1.36
N VAL A 402 12.76 15.80 1.73
CA VAL A 402 13.13 14.65 0.88
C VAL A 402 11.92 13.80 0.47
N ALA A 403 10.96 13.59 1.38
CA ALA A 403 9.77 12.80 1.08
C ALA A 403 8.84 13.53 0.10
N THR A 404 8.76 14.86 0.18
CA THR A 404 8.02 15.71 -0.76
C THR A 404 8.69 15.70 -2.14
N ALA A 405 10.01 15.84 -2.21
CA ALA A 405 10.76 15.72 -3.46
C ALA A 405 10.55 14.35 -4.14
N ALA A 406 10.63 13.27 -3.36
CA ALA A 406 10.34 11.92 -3.83
C ALA A 406 8.88 11.80 -4.35
N ALA A 407 7.91 12.36 -3.64
CA ALA A 407 6.50 12.37 -4.06
C ALA A 407 6.31 13.05 -5.42
N LEU A 408 6.93 14.21 -5.63
CA LEU A 408 6.86 14.92 -6.91
C LEU A 408 7.47 14.09 -8.04
N ALA A 409 8.62 13.46 -7.81
CA ALA A 409 9.23 12.57 -8.80
C ALA A 409 8.33 11.36 -9.13
N PHE A 410 7.74 10.72 -8.13
CA PHE A 410 6.84 9.58 -8.35
C PHE A 410 5.56 10.02 -9.06
N TYR A 411 5.02 11.19 -8.70
CA TYR A 411 3.86 11.77 -9.36
C TYR A 411 4.15 12.02 -10.83
N GLU A 412 5.22 12.76 -11.16
CA GLU A 412 5.62 13.03 -12.53
C GLU A 412 5.85 11.75 -13.34
N ARG A 413 6.44 10.72 -12.72
CA ARG A 413 6.59 9.40 -13.35
C ARG A 413 5.25 8.71 -13.64
N SER A 414 4.26 8.87 -12.77
CA SER A 414 2.94 8.24 -12.88
C SER A 414 1.97 8.97 -13.82
N ARG A 415 2.26 10.23 -14.18
CA ARG A 415 1.37 11.06 -15.01
C ARG A 415 1.13 10.40 -16.38
N PRO A 416 -0.14 10.12 -16.74
CA PRO A 416 -0.50 9.68 -18.08
C PRO A 416 -0.09 10.70 -19.15
N VAL A 417 0.15 10.24 -20.37
CA VAL A 417 0.28 11.15 -21.52
C VAL A 417 -1.11 11.71 -21.82
N GLY A 418 -1.36 12.96 -21.42
CA GLY A 418 -2.53 13.73 -21.83
C GLY A 418 -2.13 14.69 -22.93
N GLY A 419 -2.72 14.53 -24.12
CA GLY A 419 -2.51 15.38 -25.27
C GLY A 419 -2.96 16.80 -24.98
N HIS A 420 -2.00 17.69 -24.78
CA HIS A 420 -2.19 19.11 -25.00
C HIS A 420 -1.69 19.39 -26.41
N ARG A 421 -2.54 19.10 -27.41
CA ARG A 421 -2.51 19.94 -28.62
C ARG A 421 -2.92 21.31 -28.11
N ALA A 422 -1.93 22.17 -27.88
CA ALA A 422 -2.17 23.59 -27.76
C ALA A 422 -3.07 23.97 -28.94
N ALA A 423 -4.26 24.48 -28.66
CA ALA A 423 -5.03 25.25 -29.62
C ALA A 423 -4.23 26.53 -29.86
N ALA A 424 -3.18 26.42 -30.67
CA ALA A 424 -2.41 27.52 -31.20
C ALA A 424 -2.84 27.69 -32.65
N GLY A 425 -3.57 28.78 -32.89
CA GLY A 425 -3.57 29.54 -34.15
C GLY A 425 -3.94 28.79 -35.43
N GLY A 426 -5.22 28.85 -35.78
CA GLY A 426 -5.65 28.93 -37.18
C GLY A 426 -6.57 30.13 -37.30
N GLY A 427 -5.99 31.31 -37.55
CA GLY A 427 -6.77 32.42 -38.08
C GLY A 427 -7.10 32.13 -39.53
N ASP A 428 -8.28 32.57 -39.96
CA ASP A 428 -8.43 33.24 -41.23
C ASP A 428 -9.73 34.06 -41.19
N GLY A 429 -9.58 35.35 -41.44
CA GLY A 429 -10.68 36.24 -41.67
C GLY A 429 -11.42 35.88 -42.95
N GLN A 430 -12.72 36.13 -42.95
CA GLN A 430 -13.46 36.40 -44.17
C GLN A 430 -14.57 37.41 -43.86
N SER A 431 -14.36 38.57 -44.45
CA SER A 431 -15.29 39.54 -45.02
C SER A 431 -16.75 39.10 -45.13
N GLY A 432 -17.65 39.98 -44.69
CA GLY A 432 -19.10 39.92 -44.91
C GLY A 432 -19.77 41.06 -44.17
#